data_AF-A0A956QW01-F1
#
_entry.id   AF-A0A956QW01-F1
#
_cell.length_a   1.000
_cell.length_b   1.000
_cell.length_c   1.000
_cell.angle_alpha   90.00
_cell.angle_beta   90.00
_cell.angle_gamma   90.00
#
_symmetry.space_group_name_H-M   'P 1'
#
loop_
_entity.id
_entity.type
_entity.pdbx_description
1 polymer ?
#
loop_
_entity_poly.entity_id
_entity_poly.type
_entity_poly.pdbx_seq_one_letter_code
_entity_poly.pdbx_strand_id
1 'polypeptide(L)'
;NLQTWRFLIRQAHPWKEQLFVKGRKLPAASVWSGMMVNELSPQEAAENWDLPIEAIDEIVAYCEQNRGLLEMEAAEEKRRLAEKGIDIEP
;
A
#
# COMPACT_ATOMS: atom_id res chain seq x y z
N ASN A 1 -2.61 12.10 -19.25
CA ASN A 1 -2.77 10.62 -19.23
C ASN A 1 -3.30 10.22 -17.87
N LEU A 2 -4.60 9.95 -17.74
CA LEU A 2 -5.17 9.43 -16.50
C LEU A 2 -4.87 7.94 -16.46
N GLN A 3 -3.73 7.56 -15.85
CA GLN A 3 -3.40 6.15 -15.65
C GLN A 3 -4.54 5.51 -14.87
N THR A 4 -5.26 4.57 -15.51
CA THR A 4 -6.38 3.87 -14.90
C THR A 4 -5.85 2.57 -14.33
N TRP A 5 -5.78 2.49 -13.00
CA TRP A 5 -5.31 1.30 -12.30
C TRP A 5 -6.31 0.15 -12.45
N ARG A 6 -5.84 -1.01 -12.95
CA ARG A 6 -6.68 -2.19 -13.24
C ARG A 6 -6.96 -3.00 -11.99
N PHE A 7 -6.02 -3.09 -11.07
CA PHE A 7 -6.10 -3.86 -9.82
C PHE A 7 -6.23 -2.97 -8.59
N LEU A 8 -5.95 -1.67 -8.71
CA LEU A 8 -6.09 -0.73 -7.59
C LEU A 8 -7.34 0.14 -7.71
N ILE A 9 -7.96 0.44 -6.57
CA ILE A 9 -9.14 1.30 -6.48
C ILE A 9 -9.06 2.22 -5.28
N ARG A 10 -9.65 3.40 -5.42
CA ARG A 10 -9.86 4.31 -4.29
C ARG A 10 -10.96 3.73 -3.40
N GLN A 11 -10.66 3.54 -2.12
CA GLN A 11 -11.65 3.17 -1.12
C GLN A 11 -11.97 4.38 -0.25
N ALA A 12 -13.23 4.54 0.15
CA ALA A 12 -13.61 5.60 1.08
C ALA A 12 -12.92 5.37 2.43
N HIS A 13 -12.03 6.30 2.80
CA HIS A 13 -11.40 6.35 4.11
C HIS A 13 -11.47 7.79 4.63
N PRO A 14 -11.61 8.03 5.95
CA PRO A 14 -11.82 9.38 6.48
C PRO A 14 -10.67 10.36 6.20
N TRP A 15 -9.46 9.84 5.96
CA TRP A 15 -8.26 10.66 5.73
C TRP A 15 -7.19 10.01 4.84
N LYS A 16 -7.36 8.74 4.42
CA LYS A 16 -6.41 8.07 3.52
C LYS A 16 -6.90 8.21 2.09
N GLU A 17 -5.99 8.55 1.21
CA GLU A 17 -6.13 8.73 -0.22
C GLU A 17 -5.46 7.62 -1.04
N GLN A 18 -4.57 6.83 -0.41
CA GLN A 18 -3.89 5.73 -1.08
C GLN A 18 -4.88 4.70 -1.67
N LEU A 19 -4.42 4.01 -2.72
CA LEU A 19 -5.23 2.99 -3.38
C LEU A 19 -5.13 1.63 -2.69
N PHE A 20 -6.19 0.85 -2.84
CA PHE A 20 -6.37 -0.48 -2.28
C PHE A 20 -6.51 -1.51 -3.39
N VAL A 21 -6.11 -2.74 -3.11
CA VAL A 21 -6.32 -3.87 -4.03
C VAL A 21 -7.83 -4.13 -4.17
N LYS A 22 -8.32 -4.14 -5.41
CA LYS A 22 -9.75 -4.34 -5.71
C LYS A 22 -10.26 -5.64 -5.09
N GLY A 23 -11.41 -5.56 -4.42
CA GLY A 23 -12.03 -6.70 -3.75
C GLY A 23 -11.32 -7.15 -2.47
N ARG A 24 -10.36 -6.36 -1.96
CA ARG A 24 -9.64 -6.61 -0.71
C ARG A 24 -9.61 -5.33 0.13
N LYS A 25 -9.54 -5.47 1.46
CA LYS A 25 -9.22 -4.35 2.37
C LYS A 25 -7.70 -4.22 2.57
N LEU A 26 -6.96 -4.31 1.47
CA LEU A 26 -5.50 -4.41 1.46
C LEU A 26 -4.93 -3.16 0.79
N PRO A 27 -4.25 -2.26 1.53
CA PRO A 27 -3.62 -1.08 0.95
C PRO A 27 -2.43 -1.49 0.06
N ALA A 28 -2.23 -0.78 -1.05
CA ALA A 28 -1.09 -1.05 -1.94
C ALA A 28 0.25 -0.89 -1.20
N ALA A 29 0.37 0.12 -0.33
CA ALA A 29 1.57 0.37 0.46
C ALA A 29 1.92 -0.79 1.39
N SER A 30 0.92 -1.47 1.97
CA SER A 30 1.18 -2.62 2.85
C SER A 30 1.82 -3.79 2.12
N VAL A 31 1.41 -4.06 0.87
CA VAL A 31 2.04 -5.11 0.04
C VAL A 31 3.46 -4.69 -0.32
N TRP A 32 3.63 -3.46 -0.82
CA TRP A 32 4.95 -2.97 -1.21
C TRP A 32 5.95 -2.92 -0.05
N SER A 33 5.55 -2.38 1.11
CA SER A 33 6.38 -2.42 2.32
C SER A 33 6.67 -3.84 2.77
N GLY A 34 5.68 -4.74 2.70
CA GLY A 34 5.87 -6.16 2.99
C GLY A 34 6.92 -6.82 2.08
N MET A 35 6.90 -6.51 0.79
CA MET A 35 7.93 -6.98 -0.16
C MET A 35 9.31 -6.48 0.22
N MET A 36 9.46 -5.19 0.54
CA MET A 36 10.75 -4.60 0.90
C MET A 36 11.31 -5.16 2.21
N VAL A 37 10.46 -5.31 3.23
CA VAL A 37 10.87 -5.83 4.55
C VAL A 37 11.29 -7.30 4.48
N ASN A 38 10.59 -8.10 3.67
CA ASN A 38 10.86 -9.53 3.55
C ASN A 38 11.73 -9.88 2.33
N GLU A 39 12.27 -8.86 1.63
CA GLU A 39 13.09 -8.99 0.43
C GLU A 39 12.47 -9.88 -0.67
N LEU A 40 11.14 -9.84 -0.80
CA LEU A 40 10.40 -10.70 -1.73
C LEU A 40 10.51 -10.18 -3.16
N SER A 41 10.76 -11.11 -4.09
CA SER A 41 10.55 -10.85 -5.51
C SER A 41 9.07 -10.64 -5.85
N PRO A 42 8.74 -10.03 -6.99
CA PRO A 42 7.36 -9.89 -7.44
C PRO A 42 6.60 -11.23 -7.52
N GLN A 43 7.28 -12.31 -7.92
CA GLN A 43 6.71 -13.66 -8.02
C GLN A 43 6.37 -14.22 -6.63
N GLU A 44 7.31 -14.13 -5.68
CA GLU A 44 7.07 -14.59 -4.31
C GLU A 44 5.98 -13.76 -3.62
N ALA A 45 5.90 -12.46 -3.92
CA ALA A 45 4.82 -11.62 -3.43
C ALA A 45 3.45 -12.00 -4.03
N ALA A 46 3.39 -12.32 -5.33
CA ALA A 46 2.18 -12.81 -5.97
C ALA A 46 1.65 -14.07 -5.26
N GLU A 47 2.54 -15.01 -4.94
CA GLU A 47 2.19 -16.22 -4.18
C GLU A 47 1.80 -15.91 -2.73
N ASN A 48 2.58 -15.09 -2.03
CA ASN A 48 2.36 -14.78 -0.61
C ASN A 48 1.04 -14.05 -0.35
N TRP A 49 0.64 -13.13 -1.24
CA TRP A 49 -0.61 -12.38 -1.10
C TRP A 49 -1.79 -12.96 -1.89
N ASP A 50 -1.59 -14.09 -2.59
CA ASP A 50 -2.58 -14.69 -3.50
C ASP A 50 -3.13 -13.66 -4.51
N LEU A 51 -2.19 -13.01 -5.23
CA LEU A 51 -2.48 -11.97 -6.21
C LEU A 51 -1.88 -12.34 -7.58
N PRO A 52 -2.50 -11.92 -8.69
CA PRO A 52 -1.86 -11.99 -10.00
C PRO A 52 -0.57 -11.18 -10.02
N ILE A 53 0.44 -11.65 -10.76
CA ILE A 53 1.71 -10.94 -10.90
C ILE A 53 1.52 -9.51 -11.44
N GLU A 54 0.56 -9.32 -12.35
CA GLU A 54 0.26 -8.00 -12.91
C GLU A 54 -0.30 -7.04 -11.84
N ALA A 55 -0.96 -7.56 -10.80
CA ALA A 55 -1.40 -6.74 -9.68
C ALA A 55 -0.21 -6.30 -8.81
N ILE A 56 0.79 -7.17 -8.62
CA ILE A 56 2.04 -6.83 -7.91
C ILE A 56 2.81 -5.75 -8.67
N ASP A 57 2.99 -5.92 -9.99
CA ASP A 57 3.65 -4.91 -10.82
C ASP A 57 2.92 -3.56 -10.77
N GLU A 58 1.59 -3.58 -10.80
CA GLU A 58 0.77 -2.38 -10.67
C GLU A 58 0.92 -1.73 -9.28
N ILE A 59 0.97 -2.52 -8.21
CA ILE A 59 1.22 -2.04 -6.84
C ILE A 59 2.58 -1.36 -6.75
N VAL A 60 3.64 -1.99 -7.26
CA VAL A 60 5.00 -1.43 -7.23
C VAL A 60 5.01 -0.10 -8.00
N ALA A 61 4.50 -0.09 -9.23
CA ALA A 61 4.46 1.11 -10.05
C ALA A 61 3.65 2.25 -9.41
N TYR A 62 2.54 1.92 -8.75
CA TYR A 62 1.74 2.89 -7.99
C TYR A 62 2.52 3.44 -6.79
N CYS A 63 3.12 2.58 -5.98
CA CYS A 63 3.82 2.99 -4.77
C CYS A 63 5.04 3.84 -5.09
N GLU A 64 5.80 3.51 -6.15
CA GLU A 64 6.94 4.31 -6.61
C GLU A 64 6.52 5.70 -7.10
N GLN A 65 5.43 5.80 -7.85
CA GLN A 65 4.92 7.08 -8.34
C GLN A 65 4.30 7.95 -7.23
N ASN A 66 3.88 7.35 -6.12
CA ASN A 66 3.12 8.03 -5.06
C ASN A 66 3.84 8.00 -3.69
N ARG A 67 5.16 7.77 -3.64
CA ARG A 67 5.92 7.65 -2.38
C ARG A 67 5.65 8.79 -1.40
N GLY A 68 5.64 10.04 -1.87
CA GLY A 68 5.37 11.20 -1.00
C GLY A 68 3.97 11.20 -0.37
N LEU A 69 2.95 10.69 -1.08
CA LEU A 69 1.62 10.50 -0.49
C LEU A 69 1.65 9.43 0.61
N LEU A 70 2.29 8.30 0.33
CA LEU A 70 2.37 7.18 1.27
C LEU A 70 3.15 7.56 2.55
N GLU A 71 4.24 8.30 2.40
CA GLU A 71 5.03 8.84 3.53
C GLU A 71 4.21 9.81 4.38
N MET A 72 3.48 10.73 3.75
CA MET A 72 2.59 11.66 4.46
C MET A 72 1.51 10.91 5.24
N GLU A 73 0.88 9.91 4.62
CA GLU A 73 -0.13 9.10 5.30
C GLU A 73 0.42 8.25 6.44
N ALA A 74 1.63 7.68 6.28
CA ALA A 74 2.29 6.93 7.33
C ALA A 74 2.65 7.82 8.54
N ALA A 75 3.12 9.05 8.29
CA ALA A 75 3.40 10.03 9.34
C ALA A 75 2.12 10.43 10.09
N GLU A 76 1.02 10.68 9.37
CA GLU A 76 -0.28 11.00 9.96
C GLU A 76 -0.86 9.81 10.73
N GLU A 77 -0.69 8.57 10.24
CA GLU A 77 -1.07 7.35 10.96
C GLU A 77 -0.34 7.26 12.30
N LYS A 78 0.98 7.44 12.28
CA LYS A 78 1.82 7.42 13.47
C LYS A 78 1.39 8.47 14.48
N ARG A 79 1.14 9.71 14.03
CA ARG A 79 0.64 10.79 14.88
C ARG A 79 -0.69 10.43 15.54
N ARG A 80 -1.66 9.94 14.75
CA ARG A 80 -3.00 9.56 15.27
C ARG A 80 -2.95 8.40 16.25
N LEU A 81 -1.99 7.49 16.10
CA LEU A 81 -1.78 6.38 17.02
C LEU A 81 -1.10 6.84 18.31
N ALA A 82 -0.11 7.72 18.22
CA ALA A 82 0.51 8.37 19.38
C ALA A 82 -0.50 9.19 20.21
N GLU A 83 -1.41 9.93 19.56
CA GLU A 83 -2.51 10.65 20.21
C GLU A 83 -3.47 9.72 20.98
N LYS A 84 -3.54 8.43 20.58
CA LYS A 84 -4.31 7.39 21.26
C LYS A 84 -3.50 6.63 22.31
N GLY A 85 -2.25 7.02 22.56
CA GLY A 85 -1.34 6.34 23.49
C GLY A 85 -0.80 5.00 22.97
N ILE A 86 -0.88 4.74 21.67
CA ILE A 86 -0.30 3.56 21.03
C ILE A 86 1.03 3.99 20.43
N ASP A 87 2.13 3.56 21.06
CA ASP A 87 3.46 3.75 20.50
C ASP A 87 3.74 2.64 19.48
N ILE A 88 4.10 3.05 18.27
CA ILE A 88 4.52 2.14 17.21
C ILE A 88 6.03 2.36 17.05
N GLU A 89 6.80 1.52 17.72
CA GLU A 89 8.23 1.41 17.49
C GLU A 89 8.48 0.83 16.08
N PRO A 90 9.57 1.23 15.40
CA PRO A 90 9.96 0.67 14.10
C PRO A 90 10.35 -0.80 14.15
#